data_AF-A0A937B1H4-F1
#
_entry.id   AF-A0A937B1H4-F1
#
_cell.length_a   1.000
_cell.length_b   1.000
_cell.length_c   1.000
_cell.angle_alpha   90.00
_cell.angle_beta   90.00
_cell.angle_gamma   90.00
#
_symmetry.space_group_name_H-M   'P 1'
#
loop_
_entity.id
_entity.type
_entity.pdbx_description
1 polymer ?
#
loop_
_entity_poly.entity_id
_entity_poly.type
_entity_poly.pdbx_seq_one_letter_code
_entity_poly.pdbx_strand_id
1 'polypeptide(L)'
;MSPRTSDQAERLAAIEALVCRDVGRKTEELIRVSKGGLAAAARSLSAATSVGLITGFFVPRGDVAAPETDGPVGTALLAAALSACGVPARIAVDSPCVAAVRAAVQALGEPAAVDEIALEDAADIDRVAREWHRSGVTHALAIERCGRSSDGKPRNMRGVDVSPWTAPLDDLFEGGAWQKLAVGDGGNEIGMGKLPVGLIARAVPNGETIACVTSCDHLVVAGVSNWGAYGLMAALAVVRPEWRPAIAKFLTAERDLAVTRATVDRAGAVDGVTARREATVDGFGPEVHGPLIEKLSRIARGEAAD
;
A
#
# COMPACT_ATOMS: atom_id res chain seq x y z
N MET A 1 -14.64 21.02 21.00
CA MET A 1 -13.36 20.56 20.41
C MET A 1 -12.34 21.68 20.55
N SER A 2 -11.09 21.38 20.93
CA SER A 2 -10.01 22.38 20.93
C SER A 2 -9.69 22.80 19.49
N PRO A 3 -9.30 24.06 19.22
CA PRO A 3 -8.94 24.53 17.87
C PRO A 3 -7.89 23.64 17.18
N ARG A 4 -6.93 23.12 17.94
CA ARG A 4 -5.90 22.20 17.44
C ARG A 4 -6.47 20.85 16.98
N THR A 5 -7.52 20.36 17.64
CA THR A 5 -8.21 19.12 17.26
C THR A 5 -9.05 19.31 15.99
N SER A 6 -9.60 20.52 15.79
CA SER A 6 -10.34 20.87 14.56
C SER A 6 -9.42 20.91 13.34
N ASP A 7 -8.31 21.65 13.44
CA ASP A 7 -7.31 21.76 12.37
C ASP A 7 -6.71 20.40 11.98
N GLN A 8 -6.41 19.55 12.97
CA GLN A 8 -5.93 18.19 12.71
C GLN A 8 -6.97 17.36 11.92
N ALA A 9 -8.24 17.41 12.31
CA ALA A 9 -9.31 16.66 11.66
C ALA A 9 -9.56 17.16 10.22
N GLU A 10 -9.52 18.47 10.00
CA GLU A 10 -9.66 19.10 8.67
C GLU A 10 -8.53 18.68 7.73
N ARG A 11 -7.27 18.69 8.20
CA ARG A 11 -6.12 18.23 7.40
C ARG A 11 -6.21 16.75 7.06
N LEU A 12 -6.58 15.91 8.02
CA LEU A 12 -6.75 14.47 7.78
C LEU A 12 -7.84 14.21 6.73
N ALA A 13 -8.97 14.93 6.81
CA ALA A 13 -10.04 14.83 5.83
C ALA A 13 -9.60 15.33 4.44
N ALA A 14 -8.80 16.39 4.36
CA ALA A 14 -8.26 16.90 3.11
C ALA A 14 -7.25 15.93 2.46
N ILE A 15 -6.40 15.30 3.26
CA ILE A 15 -5.47 14.24 2.81
C ILE A 15 -6.28 13.06 2.28
N GLU A 16 -7.27 12.57 3.03
CA GLU A 16 -8.11 11.45 2.64
C GLU A 16 -8.86 11.73 1.33
N ALA A 17 -9.48 12.92 1.20
CA ALA A 17 -10.17 13.29 -0.03
C ALA A 17 -9.26 13.37 -1.27
N LEU A 18 -7.96 13.63 -1.08
CA LEU A 18 -7.00 13.72 -2.18
C LEU A 18 -6.57 12.34 -2.69
N VAL A 19 -6.38 11.36 -1.79
CA VAL A 19 -5.87 10.03 -2.12
C VAL A 19 -6.98 8.99 -2.31
N CYS A 20 -8.10 9.14 -1.60
CA CYS A 20 -9.28 8.28 -1.70
C CYS A 20 -10.30 8.92 -2.64
N ARG A 21 -10.03 8.83 -3.94
CA ARG A 21 -10.93 9.30 -5.02
C ARG A 21 -10.90 8.30 -6.16
N ASP A 22 -12.05 8.11 -6.81
CA ASP A 22 -12.08 7.26 -8.00
C ASP A 22 -11.32 7.94 -9.14
N VAL A 23 -10.60 7.11 -9.90
CA VAL A 23 -9.77 7.52 -11.02
C VAL A 23 -10.23 6.84 -12.32
N GLY A 24 -11.51 6.49 -12.41
CA GLY A 24 -12.10 5.76 -13.52
C GLY A 24 -12.13 4.24 -13.32
N ARG A 25 -11.99 3.76 -12.08
CA ARG A 25 -11.95 2.32 -11.71
C ARG A 25 -13.26 1.81 -11.14
N LYS A 26 -14.26 2.67 -10.99
CA LYS A 26 -15.58 2.36 -10.41
C LYS A 26 -15.50 2.01 -8.93
N THR A 27 -14.60 2.65 -8.19
CA THR A 27 -14.37 2.39 -6.76
C THR A 27 -14.98 3.46 -5.86
N GLU A 28 -15.76 4.41 -6.41
CA GLU A 28 -16.37 5.53 -5.68
C GLU A 28 -17.15 5.06 -4.47
N GLU A 29 -17.86 3.94 -4.61
CA GLU A 29 -18.65 3.43 -3.52
C GLU A 29 -17.83 2.73 -2.44
N LEU A 30 -16.77 2.02 -2.84
CA LEU A 30 -15.83 1.42 -1.88
C LEU A 30 -15.21 2.53 -1.02
N ILE A 31 -14.74 3.59 -1.68
CA ILE A 31 -14.18 4.80 -1.06
C ILE A 31 -15.18 5.45 -0.11
N ARG A 32 -16.44 5.61 -0.56
CA ARG A 32 -17.49 6.24 0.25
C ARG A 32 -17.75 5.50 1.55
N VAL A 33 -17.81 4.16 1.51
CA VAL A 33 -18.07 3.37 2.73
C VAL A 33 -16.84 3.26 3.64
N SER A 34 -15.63 3.44 3.10
CA SER A 34 -14.38 3.43 3.87
C SER A 34 -13.95 4.81 4.39
N LYS A 35 -14.80 5.84 4.24
CA LYS A 35 -14.49 7.22 4.69
C LYS A 35 -14.07 7.26 6.17
N GLY A 36 -13.02 8.00 6.48
CA GLY A 36 -12.38 8.06 7.79
C GLY A 36 -11.35 6.95 8.03
N GLY A 37 -11.24 5.98 7.12
CA GLY A 37 -10.30 4.87 7.18
C GLY A 37 -8.84 5.33 7.23
N LEU A 38 -8.48 6.37 6.48
CA LEU A 38 -7.12 6.93 6.51
C LEU A 38 -6.77 7.49 7.89
N ALA A 39 -7.68 8.27 8.48
CA ALA A 39 -7.46 8.87 9.79
C ALA A 39 -7.35 7.81 10.89
N ALA A 40 -8.16 6.75 10.81
CA ALA A 40 -8.11 5.64 11.75
C ALA A 40 -6.80 4.84 11.61
N ALA A 41 -6.42 4.49 10.38
CA ALA A 41 -5.17 3.81 10.06
C ALA A 41 -3.94 4.61 10.54
N ALA A 42 -3.88 5.91 10.26
CA ALA A 42 -2.78 6.77 10.69
C ALA A 42 -2.68 6.88 12.22
N ARG A 43 -3.81 6.96 12.93
CA ARG A 43 -3.83 6.99 14.41
C ARG A 43 -3.31 5.69 14.99
N SER A 44 -3.75 4.53 14.48
CA SER A 44 -3.21 3.23 14.89
C SER A 44 -1.70 3.17 14.62
N LEU A 45 -1.29 3.43 13.37
CA LEU A 45 0.09 3.34 12.94
C LEU A 45 1.02 4.31 13.70
N SER A 46 0.51 5.44 14.18
CA SER A 46 1.28 6.39 15.01
C SER A 46 1.72 5.83 16.37
N ALA A 47 1.10 4.74 16.82
CA ALA A 47 1.44 4.02 18.05
C ALA A 47 2.33 2.79 17.80
N ALA A 48 2.69 2.50 16.54
CA ALA A 48 3.54 1.36 16.20
C ALA A 48 4.97 1.52 16.74
N THR A 49 5.53 0.43 17.27
CA THR A 49 6.95 0.35 17.64
C THR A 49 7.78 -0.36 16.58
N SER A 50 7.15 -1.20 15.76
CA SER A 50 7.72 -1.81 14.55
C SER A 50 6.59 -2.25 13.63
N VAL A 51 6.83 -2.17 12.32
CA VAL A 51 5.84 -2.42 11.28
C VAL A 51 6.33 -3.50 10.32
N GLY A 52 5.51 -4.52 10.10
CA GLY A 52 5.64 -5.45 9.00
C GLY A 52 4.78 -4.98 7.82
N LEU A 53 5.39 -4.77 6.66
CA LEU A 53 4.73 -4.35 5.43
C LEU A 53 4.58 -5.56 4.51
N ILE A 54 3.47 -5.64 3.78
CA ILE A 54 3.23 -6.70 2.79
C ILE A 54 2.83 -6.03 1.48
N THR A 55 3.51 -6.36 0.39
CA THR A 55 3.22 -5.74 -0.92
C THR A 55 3.58 -6.66 -2.08
N GLY A 56 3.30 -6.18 -3.29
CA GLY A 56 3.63 -6.82 -4.54
C GLY A 56 2.39 -7.39 -5.22
N PHE A 57 2.30 -7.14 -6.52
CA PHE A 57 1.31 -7.74 -7.39
C PHE A 57 2.02 -8.13 -8.69
N PHE A 58 1.81 -9.36 -9.16
CA PHE A 58 2.39 -9.84 -10.41
C PHE A 58 1.38 -9.73 -11.55
N VAL A 59 1.82 -9.24 -12.71
CA VAL A 59 0.98 -8.98 -13.88
C VAL A 59 1.24 -10.03 -14.97
N PRO A 60 0.43 -11.11 -15.02
CA PRO A 60 0.39 -12.02 -16.16
C PRO A 60 -0.61 -11.46 -17.21
N ARG A 61 -0.09 -10.91 -18.31
CA ARG A 61 -0.91 -10.37 -19.41
C ARG A 61 -0.26 -10.58 -20.77
N GLY A 62 -0.78 -11.52 -21.56
CA GLY A 62 -0.19 -11.87 -22.85
C GLY A 62 1.25 -12.35 -22.64
N ASP A 63 2.20 -11.73 -23.35
CA ASP A 63 3.63 -12.03 -23.22
C ASP A 63 4.30 -11.31 -22.01
N VAL A 64 3.55 -10.50 -21.26
CA VAL A 64 4.04 -9.81 -20.07
C VAL A 64 3.88 -10.70 -18.84
N ALA A 65 4.99 -10.91 -18.14
CA ALA A 65 5.08 -11.55 -16.84
C ALA A 65 6.09 -10.77 -15.98
N ALA A 66 5.60 -9.80 -15.23
CA ALA A 66 6.43 -8.90 -14.44
C ALA A 66 5.68 -8.40 -13.19
N PRO A 67 6.39 -8.00 -12.12
CA PRO A 67 5.78 -7.26 -11.04
C PRO A 67 5.29 -5.89 -11.52
N GLU A 68 4.26 -5.35 -10.89
CA GLU A 68 3.85 -3.98 -11.15
C GLU A 68 4.53 -2.94 -10.26
N THR A 69 4.33 -1.68 -10.63
CA THR A 69 4.85 -0.51 -9.91
C THR A 69 3.96 -0.05 -8.76
N ASP A 70 2.65 -0.39 -8.76
CA ASP A 70 1.76 -0.08 -7.64
C ASP A 70 1.97 -1.04 -6.47
N GLY A 71 2.05 -0.50 -5.25
CA GLY A 71 2.47 -1.22 -4.05
C GLY A 71 3.93 -1.02 -3.68
N PRO A 72 4.91 -1.56 -4.43
CA PRO A 72 6.33 -1.51 -4.06
C PRO A 72 6.87 -0.10 -3.83
N VAL A 73 6.49 0.88 -4.66
CA VAL A 73 7.01 2.26 -4.57
C VAL A 73 6.53 2.94 -3.29
N GLY A 74 5.22 2.92 -3.04
CA GLY A 74 4.60 3.49 -1.86
C GLY A 74 5.04 2.78 -0.58
N THR A 75 5.16 1.46 -0.63
CA THR A 75 5.65 0.65 0.50
C THR A 75 7.09 1.01 0.87
N ALA A 76 7.99 1.13 -0.12
CA ALA A 76 9.37 1.48 0.14
C ALA A 76 9.51 2.90 0.74
N LEU A 77 8.76 3.87 0.21
CA LEU A 77 8.75 5.24 0.71
C LEU A 77 8.21 5.32 2.15
N LEU A 78 7.13 4.61 2.45
CA LEU A 78 6.58 4.53 3.80
C LEU A 78 7.55 3.83 4.76
N ALA A 79 8.18 2.73 4.34
CA ALA A 79 9.16 1.99 5.15
C ALA A 79 10.35 2.87 5.54
N ALA A 80 10.90 3.62 4.59
CA ALA A 80 12.00 4.53 4.83
C ALA A 80 11.59 5.69 5.76
N ALA A 81 10.41 6.27 5.54
CA ALA A 81 9.89 7.33 6.40
C ALA A 81 9.65 6.88 7.84
N LEU A 82 9.06 5.69 8.04
CA LEU A 82 8.87 5.10 9.37
C LEU A 82 10.21 4.87 10.07
N SER A 83 11.18 4.29 9.34
CA SER A 83 12.52 4.03 9.86
C SER A 83 13.23 5.32 10.29
N ALA A 84 13.11 6.39 9.48
CA ALA A 84 13.63 7.71 9.81
C ALA A 84 12.91 8.38 10.99
N CYS A 85 11.69 7.95 11.33
CA CYS A 85 10.96 8.36 12.54
C CYS A 85 11.29 7.49 13.77
N GLY A 86 12.21 6.53 13.63
CA GLY A 86 12.58 5.60 14.70
C GLY A 86 11.66 4.40 14.86
N VAL A 87 10.83 4.09 13.85
CA VAL A 87 9.95 2.92 13.81
C VAL A 87 10.50 1.93 12.77
N PRO A 88 11.20 0.87 13.17
CA PRO A 88 11.75 -0.10 12.23
C PRO A 88 10.67 -0.78 11.40
N ALA A 89 10.91 -0.84 10.09
CA ALA A 89 10.02 -1.49 9.12
C ALA A 89 10.70 -2.66 8.40
N ARG A 90 9.92 -3.68 8.09
CA ARG A 90 10.32 -4.85 7.29
C ARG A 90 9.28 -5.09 6.20
N ILE A 91 9.67 -5.59 5.04
CA ILE A 91 8.76 -5.78 3.90
C ILE A 91 8.76 -7.26 3.52
N ALA A 92 7.63 -7.92 3.67
CA ALA A 92 7.37 -9.26 3.13
C ALA A 92 6.86 -9.16 1.69
N VAL A 93 7.41 -9.99 0.82
CA VAL A 93 7.07 -10.04 -0.61
C VAL A 93 7.34 -11.43 -1.16
N ASP A 94 6.54 -11.86 -2.14
CA ASP A 94 6.80 -13.11 -2.86
C ASP A 94 7.99 -13.00 -3.82
N SER A 95 8.61 -14.14 -4.13
CA SER A 95 9.76 -14.18 -5.05
C SER A 95 9.48 -13.53 -6.43
N PRO A 96 8.31 -13.68 -7.07
CA PRO A 96 8.03 -12.98 -8.33
C PRO A 96 8.11 -11.45 -8.25
N CYS A 97 7.77 -10.84 -7.10
CA CYS A 97 7.80 -9.40 -6.91
C CYS A 97 9.04 -8.86 -6.17
N VAL A 98 9.89 -9.74 -5.62
CA VAL A 98 11.01 -9.34 -4.74
C VAL A 98 11.99 -8.38 -5.41
N ALA A 99 12.26 -8.54 -6.71
CA ALA A 99 13.21 -7.69 -7.43
C ALA A 99 12.73 -6.23 -7.48
N ALA A 100 11.42 -6.00 -7.68
CA ALA A 100 10.84 -4.67 -7.70
C ALA A 100 10.92 -4.01 -6.31
N VAL A 101 10.56 -4.74 -5.25
CA VAL A 101 10.66 -4.23 -3.87
C VAL A 101 12.11 -3.91 -3.49
N ARG A 102 13.06 -4.80 -3.81
CA ARG A 102 14.50 -4.56 -3.55
C ARG A 102 15.00 -3.34 -4.32
N ALA A 103 14.63 -3.19 -5.60
CA ALA A 103 14.99 -2.02 -6.39
C ALA A 103 14.42 -0.72 -5.79
N ALA A 104 13.18 -0.75 -5.32
CA ALA A 104 12.52 0.39 -4.68
C ALA A 104 13.25 0.81 -3.38
N VAL A 105 13.54 -0.15 -2.49
CA VAL A 105 14.26 0.10 -1.24
C VAL A 105 15.68 0.63 -1.52
N GLN A 106 16.41 0.02 -2.46
CA GLN A 106 17.77 0.44 -2.80
C GLN A 106 17.83 1.86 -3.38
N ALA A 107 16.80 2.30 -4.10
CA ALA A 107 16.74 3.66 -4.66
C ALA A 107 16.68 4.76 -3.60
N LEU A 108 16.22 4.43 -2.39
CA LEU A 108 16.13 5.38 -1.28
C LEU A 108 17.45 5.55 -0.53
N GLY A 109 18.33 4.55 -0.59
CA GLY A 109 19.60 4.54 0.14
C GLY A 109 19.44 4.29 1.64
N GLU A 110 18.25 3.90 2.08
CA GLU A 110 17.92 3.57 3.47
C GLU A 110 17.73 2.06 3.63
N PRO A 111 18.27 1.42 4.69
CA PRO A 111 18.12 -0.01 4.89
C PRO A 111 16.69 -0.36 5.34
N ALA A 112 15.98 -1.14 4.52
CA ALA A 112 14.79 -1.87 4.96
C ALA A 112 15.01 -3.37 4.73
N ALA A 113 14.65 -4.20 5.71
CA ALA A 113 14.72 -5.64 5.56
C ALA A 113 13.64 -6.10 4.57
N VAL A 114 14.02 -6.89 3.56
CA VAL A 114 13.10 -7.50 2.60
C VAL A 114 13.07 -9.00 2.85
N ASP A 115 11.95 -9.45 3.41
CA ASP A 115 11.68 -10.85 3.74
C ASP A 115 11.03 -11.53 2.52
N GLU A 116 11.86 -12.20 1.71
CA GLU A 116 11.40 -12.94 0.53
C GLU A 116 10.72 -14.26 0.94
N ILE A 117 9.61 -14.58 0.25
CA ILE A 117 8.79 -15.77 0.47
C ILE A 117 8.62 -16.51 -0.86
N ALA A 118 9.05 -17.77 -0.92
CA ALA A 118 8.82 -18.61 -2.09
C ALA A 118 7.34 -19.01 -2.24
N LEU A 119 6.87 -19.16 -3.48
CA LEU A 119 5.44 -19.38 -3.80
C LEU A 119 4.84 -20.65 -3.20
N GLU A 120 5.62 -21.73 -3.12
CA GLU A 120 5.15 -23.06 -2.69
C GLU A 120 5.68 -23.48 -1.31
N ASP A 121 6.25 -22.54 -0.54
CA ASP A 121 6.88 -22.83 0.75
C ASP A 121 6.10 -22.21 1.91
N ALA A 122 5.13 -22.96 2.44
CA ALA A 122 4.42 -22.56 3.65
C ALA A 122 5.38 -22.39 4.86
N ALA A 123 6.53 -23.09 4.88
CA ALA A 123 7.51 -22.94 5.95
C ALA A 123 8.23 -21.59 5.88
N ASP A 124 8.28 -20.95 4.71
CA ASP A 124 8.79 -19.58 4.55
C ASP A 124 7.85 -18.55 5.18
N ILE A 125 6.53 -18.68 4.99
CA ILE A 125 5.54 -17.81 5.67
C ILE A 125 5.70 -17.92 7.19
N ASP A 126 5.76 -19.15 7.70
CA ASP A 126 5.99 -19.42 9.12
C ASP A 126 7.33 -18.86 9.62
N ARG A 127 8.38 -18.95 8.81
CA ARG A 127 9.70 -18.39 9.12
C ARG A 127 9.64 -16.86 9.22
N VAL A 128 8.98 -16.20 8.28
CA VAL A 128 8.82 -14.74 8.27
C VAL A 128 7.93 -14.30 9.43
N ALA A 129 6.82 -14.99 9.71
CA ALA A 129 5.97 -14.70 10.87
C ALA A 129 6.73 -14.80 12.20
N ARG A 130 7.56 -15.84 12.37
CA ARG A 130 8.45 -15.97 13.54
C ARG A 130 9.48 -14.85 13.61
N GLU A 131 10.05 -14.43 12.48
CA GLU A 131 10.99 -13.32 12.43
C GLU A 131 10.31 -11.99 12.79
N TRP A 132 9.11 -11.73 12.30
CA TRP A 132 8.30 -10.55 12.66
C TRP A 132 7.98 -10.52 14.16
N HIS A 133 7.65 -11.67 14.74
CA HIS A 133 7.46 -11.77 16.19
C HIS A 133 8.76 -11.47 16.96
N ARG A 134 9.89 -12.05 16.52
CA ARG A 134 11.21 -11.79 17.13
C ARG A 134 11.65 -10.34 17.01
N SER A 135 11.33 -9.67 15.90
CA SER A 135 11.65 -8.25 15.71
C SER A 135 10.63 -7.31 16.37
N GLY A 136 9.63 -7.84 17.09
CA GLY A 136 8.65 -7.04 17.82
C GLY A 136 7.67 -6.28 16.93
N VAL A 137 7.32 -6.82 15.76
CA VAL A 137 6.29 -6.23 14.89
C VAL A 137 4.97 -6.10 15.66
N THR A 138 4.44 -4.88 15.68
CA THR A 138 3.18 -4.54 16.37
C THR A 138 2.03 -4.28 15.40
N HIS A 139 2.36 -3.95 14.15
CA HIS A 139 1.42 -3.59 13.10
C HIS A 139 1.83 -4.32 11.81
N ALA A 140 0.88 -4.98 11.16
CA ALA A 140 1.03 -5.44 9.78
C ALA A 140 0.22 -4.55 8.86
N LEU A 141 0.84 -4.09 7.77
CA LEU A 141 0.21 -3.22 6.79
C LEU A 141 0.39 -3.80 5.38
N ALA A 142 -0.72 -4.26 4.78
CA ALA A 142 -0.73 -4.69 3.38
C ALA A 142 -0.99 -3.50 2.45
N ILE A 143 -0.26 -3.38 1.36
CA ILE A 143 -0.40 -2.32 0.35
C ILE A 143 -0.28 -2.97 -1.02
N GLU A 144 -1.36 -2.94 -1.82
CA GLU A 144 -1.42 -3.58 -3.14
C GLU A 144 -0.95 -5.03 -3.11
N ARG A 145 -1.53 -5.80 -2.19
CA ARG A 145 -1.27 -7.23 -2.08
C ARG A 145 -2.53 -7.98 -2.42
N CYS A 146 -2.54 -8.70 -3.54
CA CYS A 146 -3.66 -9.56 -3.90
C CYS A 146 -3.95 -10.55 -2.76
N GLY A 147 -5.20 -10.58 -2.32
CA GLY A 147 -5.67 -11.49 -1.28
C GLY A 147 -6.60 -12.56 -1.85
N ARG A 148 -6.91 -13.56 -1.04
CA ARG A 148 -7.77 -14.68 -1.45
C ARG A 148 -9.22 -14.26 -1.69
N SER A 149 -9.81 -14.72 -2.80
CA SER A 149 -11.26 -14.73 -3.02
C SER A 149 -11.96 -15.76 -2.11
N SER A 150 -13.29 -15.83 -2.18
CA SER A 150 -14.13 -16.76 -1.39
C SER A 150 -13.82 -18.25 -1.57
N ASP A 151 -13.23 -18.66 -2.70
CA ASP A 151 -12.77 -20.03 -2.97
C ASP A 151 -11.29 -20.26 -2.64
N GLY A 152 -10.66 -19.30 -1.95
CA GLY A 152 -9.26 -19.37 -1.51
C GLY A 152 -8.23 -18.92 -2.55
N LYS A 153 -8.64 -18.62 -3.78
CA LYS A 153 -7.71 -18.25 -4.86
C LYS A 153 -7.55 -16.73 -4.98
N PRO A 154 -6.32 -16.18 -5.03
CA PRO A 154 -6.08 -14.79 -5.39
C PRO A 154 -6.39 -14.57 -6.88
N ARG A 155 -7.03 -13.45 -7.20
CA ARG A 155 -7.38 -13.09 -8.59
C ARG A 155 -7.08 -11.64 -8.92
N ASN A 156 -6.66 -11.40 -10.15
CA ASN A 156 -6.55 -10.03 -10.66
C ASN A 156 -7.91 -9.46 -11.08
N MET A 157 -7.95 -8.16 -11.38
CA MET A 157 -9.16 -7.43 -11.79
C MET A 157 -9.89 -8.02 -13.01
N ARG A 158 -9.24 -8.88 -13.81
CA ARG A 158 -9.84 -9.61 -14.94
C ARG A 158 -10.50 -10.93 -14.54
N GLY A 159 -10.51 -11.28 -13.26
CA GLY A 159 -11.02 -12.56 -12.76
C GLY A 159 -10.07 -13.74 -12.95
N VAL A 160 -8.82 -13.49 -13.37
CA VAL A 160 -7.83 -14.54 -13.61
C VAL A 160 -7.17 -14.95 -12.30
N ASP A 161 -7.11 -16.26 -12.06
CA ASP A 161 -6.36 -16.88 -10.96
C ASP A 161 -4.87 -16.57 -11.09
N VAL A 162 -4.31 -15.89 -10.08
CA VAL A 162 -2.90 -15.51 -10.03
C VAL A 162 -2.11 -16.30 -8.98
N SER A 163 -2.66 -17.41 -8.48
CA SER A 163 -1.97 -18.33 -7.56
C SER A 163 -0.57 -18.74 -8.06
N PRO A 164 -0.33 -18.98 -9.37
CA PRO A 164 1.01 -19.34 -9.85
C PRO A 164 2.10 -18.29 -9.64
N TRP A 165 1.74 -17.06 -9.24
CA TRP A 165 2.65 -15.95 -8.99
C TRP A 165 2.40 -15.25 -7.65
N THR A 166 1.49 -15.75 -6.82
CA THR A 166 1.08 -15.12 -5.56
C THR A 166 1.22 -16.11 -4.42
N ALA A 167 2.20 -15.88 -3.54
CA ALA A 167 2.24 -16.59 -2.26
C ALA A 167 1.02 -16.16 -1.42
N PRO A 168 0.42 -17.06 -0.60
CA PRO A 168 -0.78 -16.75 0.19
C PRO A 168 -0.44 -15.87 1.42
N LEU A 169 0.03 -14.64 1.18
CA LEU A 169 0.46 -13.72 2.24
C LEU A 169 -0.67 -13.21 3.13
N ASP A 170 -1.94 -13.55 2.84
CA ASP A 170 -3.01 -13.43 3.83
C ASP A 170 -2.66 -14.24 5.10
N ASP A 171 -2.05 -15.42 4.95
CA ASP A 171 -1.71 -16.27 6.11
C ASP A 171 -0.65 -15.61 6.99
N LEU A 172 0.33 -14.93 6.37
CA LEU A 172 1.24 -14.05 7.12
C LEU A 172 0.41 -12.97 7.79
N PHE A 173 -0.35 -12.16 7.03
CA PHE A 173 -1.12 -11.02 7.54
C PHE A 173 -2.05 -11.36 8.72
N GLU A 174 -2.73 -12.50 8.67
CA GLU A 174 -3.68 -12.97 9.67
C GLU A 174 -3.01 -13.66 10.86
N GLY A 175 -1.85 -14.30 10.64
CA GLY A 175 -1.20 -15.24 11.54
C GLY A 175 -0.54 -14.65 12.79
N GLY A 176 -0.47 -13.32 12.91
CA GLY A 176 0.11 -12.65 14.08
C GLY A 176 -0.86 -11.80 14.90
N ALA A 177 -0.49 -11.60 16.17
CA ALA A 177 -1.20 -10.72 17.10
C ALA A 177 -0.75 -9.25 16.96
N TRP A 178 -0.75 -8.74 15.74
CA TRP A 178 -0.51 -7.34 15.41
C TRP A 178 -1.80 -6.65 14.99
N GLN A 179 -1.81 -5.32 15.05
CA GLN A 179 -2.86 -4.52 14.41
C GLN A 179 -2.75 -4.66 12.89
N LYS A 180 -3.87 -4.90 12.22
CA LYS A 180 -3.96 -5.22 10.79
C LYS A 180 -4.49 -4.02 10.02
N LEU A 181 -3.65 -3.45 9.18
CA LEU A 181 -3.98 -2.30 8.35
C LEU A 181 -3.85 -2.71 6.88
N ALA A 182 -4.63 -2.07 6.02
CA ALA A 182 -4.57 -2.35 4.59
C ALA A 182 -4.82 -1.11 3.75
N VAL A 183 -4.17 -1.09 2.60
CA VAL A 183 -4.42 -0.20 1.48
C VAL A 183 -4.66 -1.05 0.24
N GLY A 184 -5.75 -0.77 -0.47
CA GLY A 184 -6.03 -1.32 -1.79
C GLY A 184 -6.83 -0.30 -2.60
N ASP A 185 -7.03 -0.59 -3.89
CA ASP A 185 -7.77 0.30 -4.79
C ASP A 185 -8.80 -0.42 -5.68
N GLY A 186 -8.76 -1.76 -5.77
CA GLY A 186 -9.56 -2.56 -6.70
C GLY A 186 -10.62 -3.47 -6.05
N GLY A 187 -10.42 -3.92 -4.81
CA GLY A 187 -11.32 -4.83 -4.09
C GLY A 187 -10.82 -6.29 -4.00
N ASN A 188 -9.73 -6.63 -4.67
CA ASN A 188 -9.11 -7.96 -4.68
C ASN A 188 -7.86 -8.04 -3.79
N GLU A 189 -7.58 -6.99 -3.03
CA GLU A 189 -6.42 -6.87 -2.15
C GLU A 189 -6.77 -7.24 -0.70
N ILE A 190 -5.76 -7.71 0.03
CA ILE A 190 -5.84 -7.98 1.46
C ILE A 190 -6.45 -6.77 2.19
N GLY A 191 -7.43 -7.02 3.06
CA GLY A 191 -8.13 -6.02 3.85
C GLY A 191 -9.45 -5.55 3.23
N MET A 192 -9.66 -5.75 1.92
CA MET A 192 -10.93 -5.41 1.26
C MET A 192 -12.11 -6.24 1.79
N GLY A 193 -11.86 -7.37 2.45
CA GLY A 193 -12.87 -8.13 3.20
C GLY A 193 -13.48 -7.38 4.40
N LYS A 194 -12.96 -6.20 4.76
CA LYS A 194 -13.58 -5.30 5.74
C LYS A 194 -14.85 -4.63 5.21
N LEU A 195 -14.95 -4.49 3.88
CA LEU A 195 -16.09 -3.83 3.24
C LEU A 195 -17.38 -4.64 3.43
N PRO A 196 -18.56 -3.98 3.37
CA PRO A 196 -19.84 -4.69 3.47
C PRO A 196 -19.94 -5.85 2.48
N VAL A 197 -20.41 -7.01 2.96
CA VAL A 197 -20.58 -8.21 2.14
C VAL A 197 -21.39 -7.88 0.87
N GLY A 198 -20.88 -8.31 -0.28
CA GLY A 198 -21.52 -8.09 -1.60
C GLY A 198 -21.31 -6.71 -2.21
N LEU A 199 -20.68 -5.75 -1.50
CA LEU A 199 -20.39 -4.43 -2.07
C LEU A 199 -19.47 -4.53 -3.28
N ILE A 200 -18.33 -5.21 -3.14
CA ILE A 200 -17.35 -5.37 -4.23
C ILE A 200 -18.02 -6.08 -5.41
N ALA A 201 -18.81 -7.12 -5.11
CA ALA A 201 -19.53 -7.90 -6.13
C ALA A 201 -20.44 -7.07 -7.04
N ARG A 202 -21.10 -6.04 -6.51
CA ARG A 202 -21.97 -5.17 -7.33
C ARG A 202 -21.27 -3.94 -7.91
N ALA A 203 -20.25 -3.42 -7.22
CA ALA A 203 -19.65 -2.13 -7.58
C ALA A 203 -18.50 -2.28 -8.59
N VAL A 204 -17.74 -3.38 -8.48
CA VAL A 204 -16.51 -3.59 -9.23
C VAL A 204 -16.73 -4.60 -10.36
N PRO A 205 -16.20 -4.37 -11.57
CA PRO A 205 -16.17 -5.37 -12.63
C PRO A 205 -15.52 -6.69 -12.16
N ASN A 206 -16.16 -7.82 -12.47
CA ASN A 206 -15.78 -9.15 -11.95
C ASN A 206 -15.81 -9.29 -10.42
N GLY A 207 -16.42 -8.33 -9.71
CA GLY A 207 -16.39 -8.23 -8.25
C GLY A 207 -16.79 -9.51 -7.52
N GLU A 208 -17.82 -10.22 -8.00
CA GLU A 208 -18.28 -11.47 -7.38
C GLU A 208 -17.19 -12.55 -7.34
N THR A 209 -16.30 -12.53 -8.33
CA THR A 209 -15.21 -13.50 -8.49
C THR A 209 -13.93 -13.03 -7.78
N ILE A 210 -13.63 -11.72 -7.82
CA ILE A 210 -12.34 -11.19 -7.36
C ILE A 210 -12.34 -10.70 -5.91
N ALA A 211 -13.52 -10.49 -5.31
CA ALA A 211 -13.63 -9.89 -3.98
C ALA A 211 -12.78 -10.64 -2.96
N CYS A 212 -11.78 -9.95 -2.41
CA CYS A 212 -10.95 -10.50 -1.34
C CYS A 212 -11.79 -10.64 -0.07
N VAL A 213 -11.65 -11.77 0.62
CA VAL A 213 -12.35 -12.05 1.88
C VAL A 213 -11.54 -11.74 3.12
N THR A 214 -10.23 -11.53 2.98
CA THR A 214 -9.33 -11.20 4.09
C THR A 214 -9.62 -9.81 4.61
N SER A 215 -9.94 -9.70 5.90
CA SER A 215 -10.35 -8.45 6.55
C SER A 215 -9.20 -7.80 7.34
N CYS A 216 -9.41 -6.57 7.82
CA CYS A 216 -8.43 -5.83 8.60
C CYS A 216 -9.10 -4.90 9.64
N ASP A 217 -8.30 -4.37 10.57
CA ASP A 217 -8.75 -3.42 11.60
C ASP A 217 -8.99 -2.02 11.01
N HIS A 218 -8.11 -1.57 10.11
CA HIS A 218 -8.24 -0.30 9.40
C HIS A 218 -7.95 -0.46 7.90
N LEU A 219 -8.90 -0.04 7.07
CA LEU A 219 -8.80 -0.09 5.62
C LEU A 219 -8.75 1.32 5.04
N VAL A 220 -7.84 1.55 4.10
CA VAL A 220 -7.81 2.71 3.23
C VAL A 220 -8.10 2.24 1.81
N VAL A 221 -9.21 2.68 1.24
CA VAL A 221 -9.48 2.47 -0.19
C VAL A 221 -9.01 3.71 -0.94
N ALA A 222 -7.90 3.59 -1.64
CA ALA A 222 -7.29 4.69 -2.39
C ALA A 222 -7.68 4.64 -3.88
N GLY A 223 -7.38 5.70 -4.63
CA GLY A 223 -7.48 5.67 -6.09
C GLY A 223 -6.33 4.91 -6.77
N VAL A 224 -5.18 4.85 -6.10
CA VAL A 224 -3.96 4.09 -6.42
C VAL A 224 -3.37 3.69 -5.07
N SER A 225 -2.96 2.43 -4.86
CA SER A 225 -2.49 1.99 -3.54
C SER A 225 -1.25 2.75 -3.04
N ASN A 226 -0.34 3.12 -3.92
CA ASN A 226 0.78 4.01 -3.61
C ASN A 226 0.30 5.36 -3.04
N TRP A 227 -0.83 5.91 -3.52
CA TRP A 227 -1.38 7.15 -2.97
C TRP A 227 -1.90 6.95 -1.54
N GLY A 228 -2.44 5.78 -1.23
CA GLY A 228 -2.80 5.44 0.14
C GLY A 228 -1.58 5.43 1.07
N ALA A 229 -0.43 4.92 0.61
CA ALA A 229 0.83 5.00 1.36
C ALA A 229 1.27 6.47 1.57
N TYR A 230 1.21 7.31 0.52
CA TYR A 230 1.54 8.74 0.60
C TYR A 230 0.60 9.49 1.55
N GLY A 231 -0.70 9.16 1.50
CA GLY A 231 -1.71 9.67 2.40
C GLY A 231 -1.43 9.30 3.85
N LEU A 232 -1.01 8.05 4.11
CA LEU A 232 -0.61 7.61 5.46
C LEU A 232 0.62 8.38 5.95
N MET A 233 1.63 8.58 5.10
CA MET A 233 2.80 9.42 5.45
C MET A 233 2.38 10.85 5.82
N ALA A 234 1.55 11.50 5.00
CA ALA A 234 1.06 12.84 5.26
C ALA A 234 0.22 12.90 6.55
N ALA A 235 -0.66 11.91 6.76
CA ALA A 235 -1.51 11.80 7.94
C ALA A 235 -0.67 11.57 9.22
N LEU A 236 0.36 10.74 9.16
CA LEU A 236 1.31 10.53 10.26
C LEU A 236 2.02 11.84 10.64
N ALA A 237 2.44 12.66 9.67
CA ALA A 237 3.05 13.98 9.92
C ALA A 237 2.07 15.00 10.54
N VAL A 238 0.76 14.76 10.44
CA VAL A 238 -0.31 15.53 11.09
C VAL A 238 -0.62 14.98 12.49
N VAL A 239 -0.60 13.66 12.67
CA VAL A 239 -0.85 12.98 13.96
C VAL A 239 0.34 13.11 14.92
N ARG A 240 1.56 13.04 14.39
CA ARG A 240 2.85 13.15 15.09
C ARG A 240 3.67 14.29 14.47
N PRO A 241 3.43 15.56 14.86
CA PRO A 241 4.13 16.71 14.29
C PRO A 241 5.67 16.61 14.36
N GLU A 242 6.21 15.90 15.35
CA GLU A 242 7.63 15.64 15.50
C GLU A 242 8.22 14.71 14.42
N TRP A 243 7.38 13.91 13.74
CA TRP A 243 7.80 13.04 12.62
C TRP A 243 7.86 13.78 11.29
N ARG A 244 7.24 14.97 11.20
CA ARG A 244 7.13 15.76 9.97
C ARG A 244 8.48 16.01 9.27
N PRO A 245 9.57 16.41 9.96
CA PRO A 245 10.85 16.65 9.28
C PRO A 245 11.46 15.38 8.68
N ALA A 246 11.24 14.21 9.30
CA ALA A 246 11.71 12.94 8.77
C ALA A 246 10.88 12.50 7.55
N ILE A 247 9.55 12.55 7.66
CA ILE A 247 8.62 12.18 6.58
C ILE A 247 8.81 13.07 5.34
N ALA A 248 9.01 14.38 5.53
CA ALA A 248 9.18 15.34 4.43
C ALA A 248 10.40 15.07 3.53
N LYS A 249 11.39 14.29 3.99
CA LYS A 249 12.53 13.87 3.17
C LYS A 249 12.16 12.84 2.11
N PHE A 250 11.08 12.09 2.34
CA PHE A 250 10.65 10.98 1.49
C PHE A 250 9.37 11.32 0.72
N LEU A 251 8.46 12.11 1.30
CA LEU A 251 7.21 12.52 0.65
C LEU A 251 7.44 13.65 -0.37
N THR A 252 8.17 13.37 -1.44
CA THR A 252 8.46 14.32 -2.53
C THR A 252 8.24 13.69 -3.89
N ALA A 253 7.83 14.50 -4.88
CA ALA A 253 7.65 14.04 -6.26
C ALA A 253 8.94 13.47 -6.86
N GLU A 254 10.09 14.05 -6.50
CA GLU A 254 11.41 13.60 -6.96
C GLU A 254 11.72 12.18 -6.47
N ARG A 255 11.46 11.88 -5.19
CA ARG A 255 11.72 10.56 -4.61
C ARG A 255 10.79 9.51 -5.18
N ASP A 256 9.50 9.82 -5.32
CA ASP A 256 8.54 8.95 -6.01
C ASP A 256 9.04 8.56 -7.41
N LEU A 257 9.33 9.55 -8.26
CA LEU A 257 9.75 9.28 -9.62
C LEU A 257 11.08 8.51 -9.69
N ALA A 258 12.03 8.81 -8.80
CA ALA A 258 13.30 8.10 -8.73
C ALA A 258 13.13 6.63 -8.33
N VAL A 259 12.26 6.34 -7.35
CA VAL A 259 11.94 4.98 -6.92
C VAL A 259 11.20 4.24 -8.02
N THR A 260 10.16 4.85 -8.61
CA THR A 260 9.40 4.26 -9.74
C THR A 260 10.33 3.90 -10.90
N ARG A 261 11.19 4.82 -11.34
CA ARG A 261 12.20 4.54 -12.38
C ARG A 261 13.12 3.39 -12.00
N ALA A 262 13.62 3.36 -10.77
CA ALA A 262 14.49 2.26 -10.33
C ALA A 262 13.79 0.90 -10.36
N THR A 263 12.50 0.81 -9.98
CA THR A 263 11.73 -0.44 -10.07
C THR A 263 11.59 -0.92 -11.51
N VAL A 264 11.30 -0.02 -12.44
CA VAL A 264 11.18 -0.32 -13.87
C VAL A 264 12.53 -0.72 -14.47
N ASP A 265 13.56 0.12 -14.28
CA ASP A 265 14.86 -0.03 -14.93
C ASP A 265 15.66 -1.24 -14.41
N ARG A 266 15.55 -1.53 -13.10
CA ARG A 266 16.37 -2.58 -12.46
C ARG A 266 15.65 -3.91 -12.29
N ALA A 267 14.33 -3.90 -12.16
CA ALA A 267 13.54 -5.11 -11.94
C ALA A 267 12.63 -5.46 -13.12
N GLY A 268 12.55 -4.61 -14.14
CA GLY A 268 11.67 -4.81 -15.28
C GLY A 268 10.19 -4.70 -14.92
N ALA A 269 9.88 -4.00 -13.81
CA ALA A 269 8.50 -3.76 -13.38
C ALA A 269 7.71 -3.02 -14.47
N VAL A 270 6.41 -3.25 -14.48
CA VAL A 270 5.49 -2.68 -15.47
C VAL A 270 4.39 -1.87 -14.80
N ASP A 271 3.77 -0.99 -15.58
CA ASP A 271 2.50 -0.39 -15.17
C ASP A 271 1.39 -1.47 -15.15
N GLY A 272 0.65 -1.58 -14.05
CA GLY A 272 -0.40 -2.60 -13.86
C GLY A 272 -1.56 -2.52 -14.87
N VAL A 273 -1.82 -1.33 -15.41
CA VAL A 273 -2.90 -1.07 -16.37
C VAL A 273 -2.44 -1.23 -17.82
N THR A 274 -1.29 -0.66 -18.18
CA THR A 274 -0.79 -0.69 -19.56
C THR A 274 0.05 -1.93 -19.86
N ALA A 275 0.57 -2.60 -18.83
CA ALA A 275 1.54 -3.69 -18.89
C ALA A 275 2.83 -3.33 -19.65
N ARG A 276 3.16 -2.03 -19.72
CA ARG A 276 4.39 -1.54 -20.35
C ARG A 276 5.44 -1.24 -19.30
N ARG A 277 6.72 -1.38 -19.70
CA ARG A 277 7.88 -0.97 -18.89
C ARG A 277 8.07 0.54 -19.02
N GLU A 278 7.25 1.27 -18.31
CA GLU A 278 7.25 2.74 -18.25
C GLU A 278 7.21 3.17 -16.78
N ALA A 279 7.83 4.31 -16.47
CA ALA A 279 7.86 4.86 -15.12
C ALA A 279 6.53 5.55 -14.77
N THR A 280 5.45 4.78 -14.86
CA THR A 280 4.08 5.15 -14.53
C THR A 280 3.54 4.16 -13.50
N VAL A 281 2.52 4.58 -12.78
CA VAL A 281 1.75 3.71 -11.88
C VAL A 281 0.31 3.83 -12.31
N ASP A 282 -0.33 2.68 -12.54
CA ASP A 282 -1.77 2.63 -12.77
C ASP A 282 -2.31 3.41 -13.96
N GLY A 283 -1.47 3.58 -14.99
CA GLY A 283 -1.75 4.35 -16.20
C GLY A 283 -1.47 5.83 -16.05
N PHE A 284 -0.95 6.28 -14.91
CA PHE A 284 -0.67 7.68 -14.61
C PHE A 284 0.84 7.96 -14.56
N GLY A 285 1.26 9.04 -15.19
CA GLY A 285 2.64 9.49 -15.16
C GLY A 285 2.96 10.43 -13.99
N PRO A 286 4.23 10.87 -13.89
CA PRO A 286 4.68 11.81 -12.87
C PRO A 286 3.94 13.15 -12.89
N GLU A 287 3.35 13.54 -14.01
CA GLU A 287 2.49 14.72 -14.14
C GLU A 287 1.19 14.63 -13.32
N VAL A 288 0.77 13.43 -12.94
CA VAL A 288 -0.38 13.20 -12.04
C VAL A 288 0.10 12.94 -10.61
N HIS A 289 1.10 12.08 -10.43
CA HIS A 289 1.59 11.70 -9.09
C HIS A 289 2.32 12.84 -8.38
N GLY A 290 3.20 13.55 -9.09
CA GLY A 290 4.03 14.61 -8.52
C GLY A 290 3.21 15.73 -7.86
N PRO A 291 2.26 16.37 -8.58
CA PRO A 291 1.41 17.41 -7.99
C PRO A 291 0.59 16.93 -6.80
N LEU A 292 0.14 15.67 -6.80
CA LEU A 292 -0.56 15.06 -5.67
C LEU A 292 0.35 14.98 -4.44
N ILE A 293 1.57 14.49 -4.59
CA ILE A 293 2.55 14.36 -3.50
C ILE A 293 2.92 15.73 -2.94
N GLU A 294 3.15 16.73 -3.80
CA GLU A 294 3.46 18.09 -3.34
C GLU A 294 2.28 18.71 -2.57
N LYS A 295 1.04 18.47 -3.02
CA LYS A 295 -0.15 18.91 -2.29
C LYS A 295 -0.30 18.22 -0.93
N LEU A 296 -0.03 16.91 -0.86
CA LEU A 296 0.02 16.18 0.42
C LEU A 296 1.06 16.76 1.38
N SER A 297 2.26 17.04 0.87
CA SER A 297 3.36 17.63 1.63
C SER A 297 2.99 19.01 2.20
N ARG A 298 2.30 19.86 1.43
CA ARG A 298 1.79 21.17 1.90
C ARG A 298 0.73 21.03 2.98
N ILE A 299 -0.28 20.16 2.78
CA ILE A 299 -1.34 19.93 3.77
C ILE A 299 -0.74 19.42 5.10
N ALA A 300 0.23 18.51 5.03
CA ALA A 300 0.90 17.98 6.22
C ALA A 300 1.65 19.06 7.03
N ARG A 301 2.19 20.09 6.36
CA ARG A 301 2.84 21.25 6.99
C ARG A 301 1.85 22.27 7.52
N GLY A 302 0.60 22.25 7.06
CA GLY A 302 -0.42 23.25 7.39
C GLY A 302 -0.38 24.48 6.50
N GLU A 303 0.22 24.35 5.32
CA GLU A 303 0.19 25.37 4.28
C GLU A 303 -1.17 25.29 3.56
N ALA A 304 -1.70 26.43 3.12
CA ALA A 304 -2.98 26.46 2.43
C ALA A 304 -2.92 25.59 1.16
N ALA A 305 -3.93 24.74 0.99
CA ALA A 305 -4.11 23.94 -0.21
C ALA A 305 -4.79 24.81 -1.26
N ASP A 306 -4.02 25.62 -1.99
CA ASP A 306 -4.52 26.31 -3.19
C ASP A 306 -5.15 25.31 -4.19
#